data_AF-A0A851USJ9-F1
#
_entry.id   AF-A0A851USJ9-F1
#
_cell.length_a   1.000
_cell.length_b   1.000
_cell.length_c   1.000
_cell.angle_alpha   90.00
_cell.angle_beta   90.00
_cell.angle_gamma   90.00
#
_symmetry.space_group_name_H-M   'P 1'
#
loop_
_entity.id
_entity.type
_entity.pdbx_description
1 polymer ?
#
loop_
_entity_poly.entity_id
_entity_poly.type
_entity_poly.pdbx_seq_one_letter_code
_entity_poly.pdbx_strand_id
1 'polypeptide(L)'
;WPLCTLLSMALLAHTLALLAMPVATMAITVVPLDMALNSFDDQYLTCGKVMDEKLQELIHADLQNNPLLAQVWQKAVAEYVRRGISMSPLSREQAFAVTAYTTKSLSAPFNTAVREYGNSGQEDMKKFHFKSLHFLLTRAVQKLRLSQCLLVFRGVRNYQYRVKEGDRVRFGQFASTSRSQRVSQSYGRDTMFRVTTCHGADIQRFSFNPSEQEVLVPPFETFVVTKVTQDGGTMNIDLRSSETFSKHNCTWLRGDSLGTAWEDW
;
A
#
# COMPACT_ATOMS: atom_id res chain seq x y z
N TRP A 1 27.74 41.89 46.70
CA TRP A 1 27.96 40.93 45.61
C TRP A 1 27.36 39.51 45.76
N PRO A 2 26.72 39.04 46.86
CA PRO A 2 26.23 37.65 46.90
C PRO A 2 24.79 37.44 46.40
N LEU A 3 23.95 38.48 46.33
CA LEU A 3 22.56 38.32 45.85
C LEU A 3 22.45 38.15 44.32
N CYS A 4 23.37 38.76 43.57
CA CYS A 4 23.29 38.80 42.10
C CYS A 4 23.62 37.45 41.46
N THR A 5 24.49 36.65 42.10
CA THR A 5 24.86 35.30 41.65
C THR A 5 23.77 34.26 41.93
N LEU A 6 23.02 34.40 43.03
CA LEU A 6 21.90 33.51 43.37
C LEU A 6 20.71 33.68 42.42
N LEU A 7 20.38 34.91 42.02
CA LEU A 7 19.32 35.20 41.04
C LEU A 7 19.65 34.70 39.62
N SER A 8 20.92 34.78 39.22
CA SER A 8 21.41 34.27 37.93
C SER A 8 21.30 32.75 37.82
N MET A 9 21.69 32.02 38.88
CA MET A 9 21.61 30.56 38.94
C MET A 9 20.15 30.05 38.94
N ALA A 10 19.23 30.77 39.60
CA ALA A 10 17.81 30.41 39.65
C ALA A 10 17.10 30.61 38.30
N LEU A 11 17.47 31.64 37.53
CA LEU A 11 16.96 31.85 36.16
C LEU A 11 17.48 30.77 35.18
N LEU A 12 18.76 30.39 35.29
CA LEU A 12 19.36 29.33 34.47
C LEU A 12 18.72 27.95 34.73
N ALA A 13 18.35 27.63 35.97
CA ALA A 13 17.65 26.40 36.29
C ALA A 13 16.21 26.38 35.74
N HIS A 14 15.52 27.51 35.73
CA HIS A 14 14.17 27.63 35.14
C HIS A 14 14.18 27.56 33.61
N THR A 15 15.20 28.11 32.95
CA THR A 15 15.31 28.03 31.48
C THR A 15 15.72 26.64 30.99
N LEU A 16 16.52 25.89 31.74
CA LEU A 16 16.86 24.50 31.43
C LEU A 16 15.67 23.55 31.61
N ALA A 17 14.78 23.80 32.58
CA ALA A 17 13.57 22.99 32.79
C ALA A 17 12.52 23.14 31.67
N LEU A 18 12.46 24.30 31.00
CA LEU A 18 11.52 24.57 29.90
C LEU A 18 11.95 23.98 28.54
N LEU A 19 13.20 23.52 28.42
CA LEU A 19 13.73 22.89 27.20
C LEU A 19 13.64 21.35 27.22
N ALA A 20 13.32 20.76 28.37
CA ALA A 20 13.00 19.33 28.46
C ALA A 20 11.54 19.09 28.04
N MET A 21 11.21 19.41 26.79
CA MET A 21 10.00 18.87 26.18
C MET A 21 10.19 17.35 26.12
N PRO A 22 9.36 16.54 26.82
CA PRO A 22 9.44 15.10 26.67
C PRO A 22 9.21 14.81 25.20
N VAL A 23 10.25 14.29 24.53
CA VAL A 23 10.08 13.67 23.22
C VAL A 23 9.08 12.55 23.46
N ALA A 24 7.83 12.75 23.03
CA ALA A 24 6.83 11.71 23.10
C ALA A 24 7.32 10.56 22.23
N THR A 25 8.00 9.58 22.83
CA THR A 25 8.30 8.32 22.20
C THR A 25 6.96 7.66 21.91
N MET A 26 6.49 7.75 20.65
CA MET A 26 5.29 7.06 20.25
C MET A 26 5.47 5.57 20.53
N ALA A 27 4.57 5.00 21.32
CA ALA A 27 4.65 3.60 21.68
C ALA A 27 4.55 2.71 20.43
N ILE A 28 5.44 1.72 20.34
CA ILE A 28 5.37 0.70 19.28
C ILE A 28 4.08 -0.09 19.48
N THR A 29 3.26 -0.18 18.43
CA THR A 29 2.02 -0.94 18.43
C THR A 29 2.30 -2.36 17.92
N VAL A 30 1.92 -3.38 18.70
CA VAL A 30 2.05 -4.78 18.27
C VAL A 30 0.73 -5.27 17.68
N VAL A 31 0.74 -5.72 16.43
CA VAL A 31 -0.45 -6.20 15.69
C VAL A 31 -0.21 -7.61 15.14
N PRO A 32 -1.24 -8.45 14.92
CA PRO A 32 -1.04 -9.72 14.22
C PRO A 32 -0.69 -9.51 12.74
N LEU A 33 0.13 -10.40 12.18
CA LEU A 33 0.26 -10.56 10.73
C LEU A 33 -0.45 -11.86 10.35
N ASP A 34 -1.59 -11.75 9.70
CA ASP A 34 -2.47 -12.87 9.37
C ASP A 34 -2.76 -12.94 7.85
N MET A 35 -3.78 -13.69 7.45
CA MET A 35 -4.21 -13.81 6.06
C MET A 35 -5.00 -12.59 5.54
N ALA A 36 -5.22 -11.58 6.39
CA ALA A 36 -5.97 -10.36 6.10
C ALA A 36 -7.33 -10.63 5.45
N LEU A 37 -8.16 -11.45 6.09
CA LEU A 37 -9.47 -11.88 5.57
C LEU A 37 -10.48 -10.74 5.41
N ASN A 38 -10.22 -9.60 6.04
CA ASN A 38 -11.05 -8.40 5.97
C ASN A 38 -10.73 -7.52 4.76
N SER A 39 -9.68 -7.84 3.99
CA SER A 39 -9.23 -7.01 2.87
C SER A 39 -10.00 -7.25 1.59
N PHE A 40 -10.17 -6.18 0.82
CA PHE A 40 -10.65 -6.24 -0.56
C PHE A 40 -9.48 -6.67 -1.46
N ASP A 41 -9.59 -7.85 -2.05
CA ASP A 41 -8.46 -8.59 -2.64
C ASP A 41 -8.76 -9.09 -4.05
N ASP A 42 -9.67 -8.43 -4.75
CA ASP A 42 -10.20 -8.86 -6.04
C ASP A 42 -9.09 -8.97 -7.11
N GLN A 43 -8.99 -10.12 -7.76
CA GLN A 43 -8.06 -10.38 -8.86
C GLN A 43 -8.65 -10.12 -10.24
N TYR A 44 -9.99 -9.95 -10.33
CA TYR A 44 -10.75 -9.74 -11.57
C TYR A 44 -10.54 -10.83 -12.63
N LEU A 45 -10.36 -12.09 -12.21
CA LEU A 45 -9.95 -13.18 -13.09
C LEU A 45 -10.98 -13.48 -14.20
N THR A 46 -12.26 -13.28 -13.91
CA THR A 46 -13.37 -13.64 -14.82
C THR A 46 -14.10 -12.44 -15.41
N CYS A 47 -13.67 -11.20 -15.11
CA CYS A 47 -14.40 -9.99 -15.52
C CYS A 47 -13.51 -8.85 -16.03
N GLY A 48 -12.22 -9.11 -16.30
CA GLY A 48 -11.32 -8.06 -16.80
C GLY A 48 -11.92 -7.27 -17.98
N LYS A 49 -12.53 -7.97 -18.95
CA LYS A 49 -13.17 -7.33 -20.11
C LYS A 49 -14.35 -6.42 -19.74
N VAL A 50 -15.28 -6.92 -18.91
CA VAL A 50 -16.45 -6.14 -18.47
C VAL A 50 -16.02 -4.93 -17.64
N MET A 51 -15.00 -5.10 -16.79
CA MET A 51 -14.41 -4.01 -16.03
C MET A 51 -13.73 -2.97 -16.94
N ASP A 52 -13.06 -3.40 -18.02
CA ASP A 52 -12.47 -2.51 -19.02
C ASP A 52 -13.55 -1.71 -19.76
N GLU A 53 -14.70 -2.33 -20.09
CA GLU A 53 -15.85 -1.65 -20.72
C GLU A 53 -16.47 -0.58 -19.80
N LYS A 54 -16.59 -0.87 -18.50
CA LYS A 54 -17.11 0.07 -17.49
C LYS A 54 -16.05 1.05 -16.94
N LEU A 55 -14.80 0.95 -17.38
CA LEU A 55 -13.68 1.62 -16.72
C LEU A 55 -13.85 3.15 -16.67
N GLN A 56 -14.31 3.77 -17.75
CA GLN A 56 -14.46 5.23 -17.80
C GLN A 56 -15.53 5.74 -16.85
N GLU A 57 -16.64 5.02 -16.73
CA GLU A 57 -17.70 5.32 -15.76
C GLU A 57 -17.16 5.20 -14.32
N LEU A 58 -16.42 4.14 -14.03
CA LEU A 58 -15.81 3.93 -12.71
C LEU A 58 -14.79 5.00 -12.34
N ILE A 59 -13.93 5.40 -13.29
CA ILE A 59 -12.98 6.51 -13.09
C ILE A 59 -13.75 7.79 -12.80
N HIS A 60 -14.77 8.13 -13.60
CA HIS A 60 -15.56 9.34 -13.40
C HIS A 60 -16.22 9.35 -12.01
N ALA A 61 -16.89 8.26 -11.65
CA ALA A 61 -17.57 8.12 -10.36
C ALA A 61 -16.61 8.21 -9.17
N ASP A 62 -15.44 7.56 -9.23
CA ASP A 62 -14.45 7.64 -8.16
C ASP A 62 -13.88 9.07 -8.03
N LEU A 63 -13.51 9.72 -9.14
CA LEU A 63 -12.95 11.08 -9.11
C LEU A 63 -13.99 12.11 -8.62
N GLN A 64 -15.26 11.95 -8.99
CA GLN A 64 -16.33 12.84 -8.54
C GLN A 64 -16.57 12.73 -7.02
N ASN A 65 -16.52 11.51 -6.48
CA ASN A 65 -16.86 11.23 -5.08
C ASN A 65 -15.63 11.21 -4.14
N ASN A 66 -14.41 11.35 -4.69
CA ASN A 66 -13.17 11.34 -3.92
C ASN A 66 -12.26 12.51 -4.34
N PRO A 67 -12.41 13.69 -3.70
CA PRO A 67 -11.63 14.89 -4.05
C PRO A 67 -10.11 14.70 -3.93
N LEU A 68 -9.66 13.87 -2.98
CA LEU A 68 -8.25 13.53 -2.82
C LEU A 68 -7.74 12.76 -4.04
N LEU A 69 -8.46 11.71 -4.45
CA LEU A 69 -8.11 10.94 -5.64
C LEU A 69 -8.14 11.84 -6.89
N ALA A 70 -9.14 12.70 -7.05
CA ALA A 70 -9.22 13.64 -8.17
C ALA A 70 -7.98 14.53 -8.28
N GLN A 71 -7.56 15.14 -7.17
CA GLN A 71 -6.39 16.00 -7.15
C GLN A 71 -5.10 15.23 -7.46
N VAL A 72 -4.92 14.05 -6.86
CA VAL A 72 -3.71 13.24 -7.09
C VAL A 72 -3.68 12.68 -8.51
N TRP A 73 -4.82 12.29 -9.06
CA TRP A 73 -4.96 11.79 -10.43
C TRP A 73 -4.49 12.83 -11.45
N GLN A 74 -4.92 14.09 -11.31
CA GLN A 74 -4.46 15.19 -12.17
C GLN A 74 -2.93 15.37 -12.11
N LYS A 75 -2.34 15.31 -10.91
CA LYS A 75 -0.88 15.38 -10.73
C LYS A 75 -0.19 14.20 -11.40
N ALA A 76 -0.74 12.99 -11.29
CA ALA A 76 -0.20 11.80 -11.92
C ALA A 76 -0.22 11.87 -13.45
N VAL A 77 -1.31 12.39 -14.03
CA VAL A 77 -1.40 12.67 -15.47
C VAL A 77 -0.32 13.65 -15.90
N ALA A 78 -0.20 14.79 -15.20
CA ALA A 78 0.80 15.81 -15.52
C ALA A 78 2.24 15.26 -15.44
N GLU A 79 2.54 14.48 -14.40
CA GLU A 79 3.84 13.87 -14.21
C GLU A 79 4.17 12.83 -15.29
N TYR A 80 3.21 11.97 -15.64
CA TYR A 80 3.37 10.99 -16.70
C TYR A 80 3.70 11.66 -18.04
N VAL A 81 2.98 12.73 -18.37
CA VAL A 81 3.21 13.54 -19.58
C VAL A 81 4.58 14.20 -19.53
N ARG A 82 4.91 14.87 -18.41
CA ARG A 82 6.20 15.56 -18.21
C ARG A 82 7.40 14.63 -18.39
N ARG A 83 7.29 13.38 -17.92
CA ARG A 83 8.35 12.37 -18.04
C ARG A 83 8.44 11.72 -19.41
N GLY A 84 7.45 11.91 -20.28
CA GLY A 84 7.45 11.36 -21.63
C GLY A 84 7.62 9.84 -21.67
N ILE A 85 6.95 9.12 -20.75
CA ILE A 85 7.08 7.66 -20.64
C ILE A 85 6.56 7.01 -21.94
N SER A 86 7.48 6.63 -22.84
CA SER A 86 7.20 5.95 -24.12
C SER A 86 7.32 4.44 -24.00
N MET A 87 6.63 3.65 -24.83
CA MET A 87 6.78 2.17 -24.84
C MET A 87 6.56 1.54 -23.46
N SER A 88 5.34 1.69 -22.93
CA SER A 88 4.88 1.03 -21.70
C SER A 88 3.94 -0.13 -22.07
N PRO A 89 4.01 -1.29 -21.39
CA PRO A 89 3.00 -2.33 -21.54
C PRO A 89 1.66 -1.95 -20.87
N LEU A 90 1.64 -0.87 -20.09
CA LEU A 90 0.44 -0.34 -19.44
C LEU A 90 -0.36 0.57 -20.37
N SER A 91 -1.69 0.58 -20.22
CA SER A 91 -2.51 1.67 -20.75
C SER A 91 -2.17 2.99 -20.04
N ARG A 92 -2.66 4.11 -20.58
CA ARG A 92 -2.45 5.42 -19.95
C ARG A 92 -3.08 5.47 -18.55
N GLU A 93 -4.30 4.98 -18.41
CA GLU A 93 -5.06 4.95 -17.15
C GLU A 93 -4.36 4.07 -16.10
N GLN A 94 -3.81 2.93 -16.52
CA GLN A 94 -3.00 2.07 -15.66
C GLN A 94 -1.72 2.78 -15.20
N ALA A 95 -1.03 3.48 -16.10
CA ALA A 95 0.15 4.24 -15.73
C ALA A 95 -0.18 5.41 -14.79
N PHE A 96 -1.28 6.13 -15.02
CA PHE A 96 -1.76 7.18 -14.13
C PHE A 96 -2.08 6.65 -12.74
N ALA A 97 -2.76 5.50 -12.65
CA ALA A 97 -3.07 4.83 -11.39
C ALA A 97 -1.80 4.45 -10.61
N VAL A 98 -0.81 3.85 -11.27
CA VAL A 98 0.47 3.50 -10.65
C VAL A 98 1.21 4.75 -10.18
N THR A 99 1.33 5.77 -11.03
CA THR A 99 1.97 7.04 -10.66
C THR A 99 1.25 7.69 -9.47
N ALA A 100 -0.08 7.75 -9.48
CA ALA A 100 -0.89 8.28 -8.39
C ALA A 100 -0.64 7.53 -7.06
N TYR A 101 -0.60 6.19 -7.11
CA TYR A 101 -0.37 5.35 -5.92
C TYR A 101 0.98 5.61 -5.26
N THR A 102 2.03 5.93 -6.02
CA THR A 102 3.37 6.23 -5.46
C THR A 102 3.43 7.50 -4.61
N THR A 103 2.33 8.26 -4.53
CA THR A 103 2.21 9.37 -3.57
C THR A 103 1.79 8.86 -2.19
N LYS A 104 2.51 9.27 -1.15
CA LYS A 104 2.15 8.92 0.24
C LYS A 104 0.74 9.41 0.63
N SER A 105 0.32 10.56 0.11
CA SER A 105 -1.00 11.14 0.38
C SER A 105 -2.14 10.27 -0.12
N LEU A 106 -1.96 9.53 -1.22
CA LEU A 106 -2.99 8.65 -1.77
C LEU A 106 -2.86 7.21 -1.25
N SER A 107 -1.64 6.65 -1.26
CA SER A 107 -1.42 5.26 -0.86
C SER A 107 -1.86 4.96 0.57
N ALA A 108 -1.72 5.90 1.50
CA ALA A 108 -2.15 5.68 2.89
C ALA A 108 -3.68 5.47 3.02
N PRO A 109 -4.55 6.44 2.65
CA PRO A 109 -6.00 6.26 2.74
C PRO A 109 -6.53 5.16 1.80
N PHE A 110 -5.95 5.00 0.61
CA PHE A 110 -6.30 3.90 -0.29
C PHE A 110 -6.04 2.54 0.37
N ASN A 111 -4.84 2.33 0.92
CA ASN A 111 -4.51 1.06 1.56
C ASN A 111 -5.32 0.80 2.83
N THR A 112 -5.68 1.84 3.60
CA THR A 112 -6.64 1.71 4.70
C THR A 112 -7.99 1.21 4.18
N ALA A 113 -8.53 1.86 3.14
CA ALA A 113 -9.81 1.44 2.56
C ALA A 113 -9.75 -0.01 2.06
N VAL A 114 -8.69 -0.40 1.35
CA VAL A 114 -8.50 -1.79 0.88
C VAL A 114 -8.47 -2.78 2.04
N ARG A 115 -7.83 -2.44 3.16
CA ARG A 115 -7.74 -3.31 4.34
C ARG A 115 -9.08 -3.52 5.06
N GLU A 116 -9.93 -2.50 5.05
CA GLU A 116 -11.16 -2.46 5.88
C GLU A 116 -12.42 -2.89 5.12
N TYR A 117 -12.49 -2.60 3.82
CA TYR A 117 -13.73 -2.74 3.07
C TYR A 117 -14.01 -4.18 2.56
N GLY A 118 -13.09 -5.13 2.66
CA GLY A 118 -13.31 -6.50 2.15
C GLY A 118 -14.31 -7.37 2.93
N ASN A 119 -14.81 -6.88 4.06
CA ASN A 119 -15.95 -7.51 4.75
C ASN A 119 -17.23 -6.68 4.68
N SER A 120 -17.18 -5.52 4.03
CA SER A 120 -18.32 -4.63 3.92
C SER A 120 -19.41 -5.25 3.03
N GLY A 121 -20.66 -5.08 3.43
CA GLY A 121 -21.80 -5.46 2.60
C GLY A 121 -21.88 -4.62 1.31
N GLN A 122 -22.77 -4.99 0.39
CA GLN A 122 -22.92 -4.29 -0.90
C GLN A 122 -23.22 -2.79 -0.74
N GLU A 123 -24.01 -2.41 0.28
CA GLU A 123 -24.31 -0.99 0.53
C GLU A 123 -23.09 -0.18 0.96
N ASP A 124 -22.19 -0.76 1.75
CA ASP A 124 -20.95 -0.10 2.16
C ASP A 124 -19.90 -0.10 1.04
N MET A 125 -19.92 -1.10 0.14
CA MET A 125 -19.13 -1.09 -1.10
C MET A 125 -19.44 0.12 -2.00
N LYS A 126 -20.64 0.71 -1.92
CA LYS A 126 -20.96 1.95 -2.64
C LYS A 126 -20.06 3.11 -2.19
N LYS A 127 -19.66 3.14 -0.92
CA LYS A 127 -18.78 4.16 -0.31
C LYS A 127 -17.28 3.91 -0.57
N PHE A 128 -16.92 2.75 -1.13
CA PHE A 128 -15.56 2.48 -1.57
C PHE A 128 -15.25 3.27 -2.85
N HIS A 129 -14.82 4.52 -2.74
CA HIS A 129 -14.53 5.42 -3.87
C HIS A 129 -13.08 5.29 -4.38
N PHE A 130 -12.62 4.04 -4.53
CA PHE A 130 -11.32 3.64 -5.08
C PHE A 130 -11.46 2.44 -6.03
N LYS A 131 -12.63 2.22 -6.62
CA LYS A 131 -12.93 1.05 -7.45
C LYS A 131 -12.01 0.96 -8.66
N SER A 132 -12.01 2.02 -9.47
CA SER A 132 -11.14 2.17 -10.64
C SER A 132 -9.67 2.07 -10.26
N LEU A 133 -9.23 2.72 -9.17
CA LEU A 133 -7.85 2.69 -8.72
C LEU A 133 -7.40 1.26 -8.37
N HIS A 134 -8.20 0.52 -7.59
CA HIS A 134 -7.88 -0.85 -7.23
C HIS A 134 -7.82 -1.77 -8.46
N PHE A 135 -8.80 -1.65 -9.37
CA PHE A 135 -8.80 -2.41 -10.62
C PHE A 135 -7.57 -2.12 -11.49
N LEU A 136 -7.28 -0.84 -11.71
CA LEU A 136 -6.15 -0.42 -12.55
C LEU A 136 -4.80 -0.86 -11.97
N LEU A 137 -4.59 -0.72 -10.65
CA LEU A 137 -3.37 -1.20 -9.99
C LEU A 137 -3.24 -2.72 -10.07
N THR A 138 -4.34 -3.45 -9.87
CA THR A 138 -4.36 -4.91 -10.01
C THR A 138 -3.93 -5.34 -11.41
N ARG A 139 -4.54 -4.75 -12.45
CA ARG A 139 -4.21 -5.06 -13.85
C ARG A 139 -2.79 -4.62 -14.22
N ALA A 140 -2.33 -3.49 -13.67
CA ALA A 140 -0.97 -3.00 -13.91
C ALA A 140 0.09 -3.96 -13.34
N VAL A 141 -0.08 -4.39 -12.07
CA VAL A 141 0.83 -5.35 -11.43
C VAL A 141 0.81 -6.69 -12.17
N GLN A 142 -0.37 -7.19 -12.58
CA GLN A 142 -0.48 -8.40 -13.39
C GLN A 142 0.28 -8.30 -14.74
N LYS A 143 0.19 -7.16 -15.42
CA LYS A 143 0.87 -6.93 -16.72
C LYS A 143 2.39 -6.75 -16.58
N LEU A 144 2.85 -6.13 -15.49
CA LEU A 144 4.26 -5.86 -15.23
C LEU A 144 4.98 -7.02 -14.53
N ARG A 145 4.24 -8.04 -14.09
CA ARG A 145 4.81 -9.22 -13.42
C ARG A 145 5.83 -9.92 -14.33
N LEU A 146 6.99 -10.22 -13.77
CA LEU A 146 8.01 -11.02 -14.44
C LEU A 146 7.78 -12.53 -14.20
N SER A 147 8.44 -13.38 -14.97
CA SER A 147 8.44 -14.83 -14.71
C SER A 147 9.23 -15.19 -13.45
N GLN A 148 10.27 -14.41 -13.15
CA GLN A 148 11.11 -14.57 -11.97
C GLN A 148 10.59 -13.79 -10.77
N CYS A 149 10.72 -14.38 -9.59
CA CYS A 149 10.42 -13.71 -8.34
C CYS A 149 11.48 -12.66 -8.00
N LEU A 150 11.07 -11.62 -7.28
CA LEU A 150 11.91 -10.48 -6.87
C LEU A 150 12.18 -10.56 -5.37
N LEU A 151 13.44 -10.30 -4.98
CA LEU A 151 13.79 -10.03 -3.59
C LEU A 151 13.63 -8.54 -3.31
N VAL A 152 12.80 -8.21 -2.33
CA VAL A 152 12.45 -6.83 -1.97
C VAL A 152 12.37 -6.67 -0.45
N PHE A 153 12.35 -5.43 0.00
CA PHE A 153 12.39 -5.06 1.41
C PHE A 153 11.28 -4.07 1.74
N ARG A 154 10.75 -4.11 2.96
CA ARG A 154 9.81 -3.11 3.46
C ARG A 154 10.10 -2.81 4.92
N GLY A 155 10.37 -1.54 5.22
CA GLY A 155 10.51 -1.06 6.59
C GLY A 155 9.21 -0.45 7.07
N VAL A 156 8.84 -0.73 8.32
CA VAL A 156 7.64 -0.22 8.96
C VAL A 156 8.03 0.49 10.25
N ARG A 157 7.45 1.68 10.45
CA ARG A 157 7.63 2.49 11.65
C ARG A 157 6.41 2.37 12.55
N ASN A 158 6.61 2.42 13.86
CA ASN A 158 5.61 2.38 14.93
C ASN A 158 4.84 1.05 15.06
N TYR A 159 5.17 0.02 14.27
CA TYR A 159 4.49 -1.27 14.31
C TYR A 159 5.46 -2.44 14.38
N GLN A 160 5.14 -3.40 15.25
CA GLN A 160 5.71 -4.74 15.28
C GLN A 160 4.63 -5.79 15.01
N TYR A 161 4.98 -6.86 14.29
CA TYR A 161 4.01 -7.82 13.80
C TYR A 161 4.17 -9.18 14.47
N ARG A 162 3.20 -9.59 15.29
CA ARG A 162 3.20 -10.92 15.90
C ARG A 162 2.93 -11.99 14.84
N VAL A 163 3.90 -12.88 14.63
CA VAL A 163 3.83 -13.99 13.66
C VAL A 163 4.83 -15.08 14.01
N LYS A 164 4.64 -16.31 13.51
CA LYS A 164 5.54 -17.45 13.68
C LYS A 164 6.07 -17.96 12.35
N GLU A 165 7.24 -18.60 12.38
CA GLU A 165 7.74 -19.34 11.23
C GLU A 165 6.76 -20.45 10.84
N GLY A 166 6.56 -20.63 9.53
CA GLY A 166 5.56 -21.55 8.97
C GLY A 166 4.17 -20.96 8.79
N ASP A 167 3.85 -19.82 9.42
CA ASP A 167 2.54 -19.17 9.24
C ASP A 167 2.33 -18.75 7.77
N ARG A 168 1.07 -18.85 7.32
CA ARG A 168 0.63 -18.29 6.04
C ARG A 168 0.05 -16.91 6.29
N VAL A 169 0.55 -15.91 5.56
CA VAL A 169 0.21 -14.51 5.76
C VAL A 169 0.01 -13.76 4.46
N ARG A 170 -0.61 -12.59 4.56
CA ARG A 170 -0.85 -11.67 3.45
C ARG A 170 -0.81 -10.24 3.96
N PHE A 171 -0.42 -9.30 3.10
CA PHE A 171 -0.47 -7.87 3.48
C PHE A 171 -1.90 -7.32 3.52
N GLY A 172 -2.83 -7.89 2.75
CA GLY A 172 -4.23 -7.47 2.70
C GLY A 172 -4.47 -6.09 2.09
N GLN A 173 -3.47 -5.57 1.41
CA GLN A 173 -3.50 -4.29 0.71
C GLN A 173 -2.37 -4.30 -0.29
N PHE A 174 -2.33 -3.31 -1.17
CA PHE A 174 -1.12 -3.07 -1.93
C PHE A 174 0.02 -2.71 -0.96
N ALA A 175 1.15 -3.41 -1.10
CA ALA A 175 2.31 -3.21 -0.24
C ALA A 175 3.47 -2.68 -1.07
N SER A 176 3.81 -1.42 -0.84
CA SER A 176 5.03 -0.81 -1.36
C SER A 176 6.26 -1.46 -0.71
N THR A 177 7.16 -1.94 -1.54
CA THR A 177 8.45 -2.51 -1.16
C THR A 177 9.54 -1.87 -2.03
N SER A 178 10.81 -2.05 -1.67
CA SER A 178 11.94 -1.57 -2.47
C SER A 178 12.92 -2.70 -2.74
N ARG A 179 13.59 -2.65 -3.90
CA ARG A 179 14.78 -3.49 -4.14
C ARG A 179 15.96 -3.10 -3.23
N SER A 180 15.95 -1.89 -2.68
CA SER A 180 16.99 -1.39 -1.79
C SER A 180 16.58 -1.49 -0.33
N GLN A 181 17.27 -2.35 0.42
CA GLN A 181 17.10 -2.44 1.88
C GLN A 181 17.30 -1.08 2.57
N ARG A 182 18.26 -0.27 2.08
CA ARG A 182 18.54 1.06 2.64
C ARG A 182 17.36 2.02 2.46
N VAL A 183 16.72 2.01 1.29
CA VAL A 183 15.50 2.80 1.06
C VAL A 183 14.41 2.33 2.03
N SER A 184 14.19 1.02 2.16
CA SER A 184 13.16 0.51 3.05
C SER A 184 13.40 0.88 4.51
N GLN A 185 14.66 0.91 4.97
CA GLN A 185 15.01 1.34 6.34
C GLN A 185 14.68 2.81 6.62
N SER A 186 14.69 3.71 5.62
CA SER A 186 14.31 5.11 5.86
C SER A 186 12.82 5.28 6.15
N TYR A 187 12.00 4.33 5.71
CA TYR A 187 10.56 4.29 6.00
C TYR A 187 10.25 3.80 7.42
N GLY A 188 11.11 2.97 8.00
CA GLY A 188 10.98 2.48 9.36
C GLY A 188 11.87 1.29 9.64
N ARG A 189 12.13 1.03 10.92
CA ARG A 189 12.97 -0.07 11.38
C ARG A 189 12.35 -0.83 12.55
N ASP A 190 11.11 -0.53 12.94
CA ASP A 190 10.46 -1.26 14.04
C ASP A 190 10.10 -2.68 13.59
N THR A 191 9.64 -2.81 12.34
CA THR A 191 9.66 -4.07 11.59
C THR A 191 10.37 -3.91 10.27
N MET A 192 11.23 -4.87 9.93
CA MET A 192 11.83 -5.02 8.61
C MET A 192 11.36 -6.33 7.97
N PHE A 193 10.70 -6.22 6.82
CA PHE A 193 10.35 -7.36 5.98
C PHE A 193 11.41 -7.56 4.90
N ARG A 194 11.84 -8.81 4.72
CA ARG A 194 12.57 -9.29 3.55
C ARG A 194 11.66 -10.25 2.80
N VAL A 195 11.24 -9.87 1.60
CA VAL A 195 10.16 -10.54 0.88
C VAL A 195 10.68 -11.07 -0.44
N THR A 196 10.49 -12.36 -0.69
CA THR A 196 10.61 -12.94 -2.03
C THR A 196 9.21 -13.00 -2.64
N THR A 197 8.88 -12.03 -3.50
CA THR A 197 7.57 -11.88 -4.14
C THR A 197 7.61 -12.40 -5.57
N CYS A 198 6.62 -13.18 -5.98
CA CYS A 198 6.46 -13.69 -7.35
C CYS A 198 5.32 -12.99 -8.11
N HIS A 199 4.49 -12.22 -7.39
CA HIS A 199 3.40 -11.43 -7.99
C HIS A 199 3.64 -9.92 -7.94
N GLY A 200 4.69 -9.46 -7.25
CA GLY A 200 5.08 -8.07 -7.20
C GLY A 200 5.64 -7.58 -8.54
N ALA A 201 5.36 -6.32 -8.85
CA ALA A 201 5.78 -5.68 -10.08
C ALA A 201 6.69 -4.48 -9.81
N ASP A 202 7.77 -4.36 -10.58
CA ASP A 202 8.61 -3.16 -10.58
C ASP A 202 7.84 -1.99 -11.18
N ILE A 203 7.61 -0.96 -10.37
CA ILE A 203 6.90 0.25 -10.75
C ILE A 203 7.80 1.50 -10.70
N GLN A 204 9.12 1.31 -10.53
CA GLN A 204 10.11 2.38 -10.42
C GLN A 204 9.98 3.41 -11.55
N ARG A 205 9.71 2.92 -12.77
CA ARG A 205 9.57 3.74 -13.96
C ARG A 205 8.40 4.73 -13.89
N PHE A 206 7.34 4.41 -13.15
CA PHE A 206 6.12 5.21 -13.05
C PHE A 206 6.07 6.06 -11.77
N SER A 207 6.92 5.76 -10.78
CA SER A 207 6.92 6.44 -9.48
C SER A 207 7.31 7.91 -9.57
N PHE A 208 6.68 8.76 -8.76
CA PHE A 208 7.12 10.14 -8.52
C PHE A 208 8.56 10.20 -7.97
N ASN A 209 9.02 9.14 -7.31
CA ASN A 209 10.37 9.03 -6.79
C ASN A 209 11.07 7.75 -7.27
N PRO A 210 11.62 7.71 -8.49
CA PRO A 210 12.30 6.53 -9.02
C PRO A 210 13.50 6.07 -8.19
N SER A 211 14.06 6.91 -7.31
CA SER A 211 15.15 6.51 -6.42
C SER A 211 14.74 5.46 -5.39
N GLU A 212 13.43 5.32 -5.14
CA GLU A 212 12.88 4.34 -4.21
C GLU A 212 12.94 2.90 -4.73
N GLN A 213 13.16 2.70 -6.03
CA GLN A 213 13.22 1.36 -6.64
C GLN A 213 12.00 0.52 -6.24
N GLU A 214 10.82 1.16 -6.29
CA GLU A 214 9.58 0.63 -5.74
C GLU A 214 9.11 -0.60 -6.52
N VAL A 215 8.82 -1.67 -5.79
CA VAL A 215 8.14 -2.87 -6.27
C VAL A 215 6.82 -2.97 -5.51
N LEU A 216 5.73 -3.04 -6.25
CA LEU A 216 4.38 -3.10 -5.70
C LEU A 216 3.90 -4.53 -5.58
N VAL A 217 3.68 -4.99 -4.35
CA VAL A 217 3.12 -6.32 -4.05
C VAL A 217 1.59 -6.22 -3.99
N PRO A 218 0.85 -7.08 -4.73
CA PRO A 218 -0.60 -7.01 -4.77
C PRO A 218 -1.26 -7.58 -3.50
N PRO A 219 -2.51 -7.18 -3.19
CA PRO A 219 -3.20 -7.59 -1.96
C PRO A 219 -3.50 -9.10 -1.87
N PHE A 220 -3.49 -9.81 -3.00
CA PHE A 220 -3.86 -11.23 -3.09
C PHE A 220 -2.67 -12.20 -2.98
N GLU A 221 -1.43 -11.72 -2.97
CA GLU A 221 -0.26 -12.61 -2.86
C GLU A 221 -0.11 -13.14 -1.44
N THR A 222 -0.02 -14.46 -1.29
CA THR A 222 0.18 -15.12 0.00
C THR A 222 1.65 -15.49 0.18
N PHE A 223 2.10 -15.44 1.43
CA PHE A 223 3.46 -15.73 1.81
C PHE A 223 3.50 -16.77 2.92
N VAL A 224 4.51 -17.63 2.90
CA VAL A 224 4.92 -18.40 4.07
C VAL A 224 6.01 -17.62 4.79
N VAL A 225 5.89 -17.51 6.11
CA VAL A 225 6.93 -16.93 6.96
C VAL A 225 8.07 -17.91 7.10
N THR A 226 9.24 -17.57 6.57
CA THR A 226 10.41 -18.47 6.56
C THR A 226 11.37 -18.21 7.70
N LYS A 227 11.34 -17.01 8.30
CA LYS A 227 12.20 -16.66 9.43
C LYS A 227 11.60 -15.51 10.23
N VAL A 228 11.71 -15.57 11.56
CA VAL A 228 11.36 -14.45 12.46
C VAL A 228 12.49 -14.26 13.47
N THR A 229 13.08 -13.06 13.50
CA THR A 229 14.16 -12.75 14.46
C THR A 229 14.02 -11.35 15.03
N GLN A 230 14.40 -11.19 16.30
CA GLN A 230 14.51 -9.89 16.94
C GLN A 230 15.99 -9.47 16.98
N ASP A 231 16.32 -8.30 16.42
CA ASP A 231 17.66 -7.70 16.48
C ASP A 231 17.55 -6.32 17.15
N GLY A 232 17.95 -6.26 18.42
CA GLY A 232 17.67 -5.10 19.27
C GLY A 232 16.18 -4.75 19.28
N GLY A 233 15.85 -3.52 18.91
CA GLY A 233 14.45 -3.05 18.79
C GLY A 233 13.75 -3.42 17.47
N THR A 234 14.46 -4.01 16.49
CA THR A 234 13.91 -4.31 15.16
C THR A 234 13.42 -5.76 15.09
N MET A 235 12.15 -5.93 14.74
CA MET A 235 11.61 -7.23 14.35
C MET A 235 11.88 -7.50 12.86
N ASN A 236 12.59 -8.57 12.53
CA ASN A 236 12.89 -8.96 11.15
C ASN A 236 12.04 -10.18 10.77
N ILE A 237 11.35 -10.10 9.62
CA ILE A 237 10.44 -11.13 9.12
C ILE A 237 10.80 -11.45 7.67
N ASP A 238 11.16 -12.69 7.39
CA ASP A 238 11.41 -13.17 6.03
C ASP A 238 10.15 -13.87 5.50
N LEU A 239 9.72 -13.44 4.31
CA LEU A 239 8.52 -13.93 3.64
C LEU A 239 8.90 -14.53 2.28
N ARG A 240 8.36 -15.70 1.96
CA ARG A 240 8.49 -16.32 0.64
C ARG A 240 7.11 -16.54 0.03
N SER A 241 6.94 -16.05 -1.20
CA SER A 241 5.70 -16.23 -1.98
C SER A 241 5.32 -17.71 -2.05
N SER A 242 4.02 -17.99 -1.94
CA SER A 242 3.47 -19.33 -1.97
C SER A 242 2.45 -19.50 -3.09
N GLU A 243 1.32 -18.79 -3.01
CA GLU A 243 0.21 -18.84 -3.97
C GLU A 243 -0.56 -17.51 -3.96
N THR A 244 -1.64 -17.41 -4.73
CA THR A 244 -2.59 -16.31 -4.61
C THR A 244 -3.84 -16.76 -3.87
N PHE A 245 -4.45 -15.84 -3.13
CA PHE A 245 -5.75 -16.04 -2.48
C PHE A 245 -6.57 -14.77 -2.65
N SER A 246 -7.83 -14.93 -3.01
CA SER A 246 -8.82 -13.85 -2.99
C SER A 246 -10.15 -14.36 -2.46
N LYS A 247 -10.73 -13.64 -1.51
CA LYS A 247 -12.14 -13.81 -1.13
C LYS A 247 -13.06 -13.19 -2.18
N HIS A 248 -12.59 -12.15 -2.87
CA HIS A 248 -13.35 -11.38 -3.85
C HIS A 248 -12.99 -11.81 -5.28
N ASN A 249 -14.00 -11.95 -6.13
CA ASN A 249 -13.80 -12.05 -7.57
C ASN A 249 -14.97 -11.38 -8.29
N CYS A 250 -14.67 -10.29 -8.99
CA CYS A 250 -15.65 -9.50 -9.75
C CYS A 250 -16.80 -8.97 -8.89
N THR A 251 -16.49 -8.55 -7.66
CA THR A 251 -17.49 -8.25 -6.62
C THR A 251 -18.43 -7.13 -7.02
N TRP A 252 -17.94 -6.12 -7.72
CA TRP A 252 -18.74 -4.95 -8.11
C TRP A 252 -19.78 -5.26 -9.19
N LEU A 253 -19.56 -6.28 -10.01
CA LEU A 253 -20.52 -6.68 -11.05
C LEU A 253 -21.70 -7.48 -10.49
N ARG A 254 -21.55 -8.08 -9.31
CA ARG A 254 -22.61 -8.87 -8.65
C ARG A 254 -23.71 -8.02 -8.02
N GLY A 255 -23.49 -6.72 -7.86
CA GLY A 255 -24.50 -5.75 -7.39
C GLY A 255 -25.27 -5.07 -8.53
N ASP A 256 -24.69 -5.04 -9.74
CA ASP A 256 -25.32 -4.47 -10.94
C ASP A 256 -26.26 -5.46 -11.64
N SER A 257 -26.28 -6.74 -11.23
CA SER A 257 -27.13 -7.79 -11.82
C SER A 257 -28.60 -7.75 -11.37
N LEU A 258 -29.13 -6.57 -11.04
CA LEU A 258 -30.57 -6.29 -11.12
C LEU A 258 -30.82 -5.54 -12.43
N GLY A 259 -30.72 -6.26 -13.56
CA GLY A 259 -31.08 -5.67 -14.84
C GLY A 259 -30.54 -6.29 -16.12
N THR A 260 -30.00 -7.51 -16.12
CA THR A 260 -29.99 -8.39 -17.32
C THR A 260 -29.47 -9.76 -16.93
N ALA A 261 -30.32 -10.76 -17.15
CA ALA A 261 -29.94 -12.15 -17.11
C ALA A 261 -28.85 -12.39 -18.16
N TRP A 262 -27.76 -13.03 -17.77
CA TRP A 262 -26.80 -13.58 -18.71
C TRP A 262 -27.42 -14.86 -19.26
N GLU A 263 -27.95 -14.81 -20.48
CA GLU A 263 -28.23 -16.00 -21.27
C GLU A 263 -26.92 -16.50 -21.89
N ASP A 264 -26.67 -17.79 -21.69
CA ASP A 264 -25.57 -18.57 -22.25
C ASP A 264 -25.54 -18.51 -23.78
N TRP A 265 -24.36 -18.23 -24.36
CA TRP A 265 -23.88 -18.77 -25.65
C TRP A 265 -22.35 -18.89 -25.63
#